data_AF-A0A9N9MHR9-F1
#
_entry.id   AF-A0A9N9MHR9-F1
#
_cell.length_a   1.000
_cell.length_b   1.000
_cell.length_c   1.000
_cell.angle_alpha   90.00
_cell.angle_beta   90.00
_cell.angle_gamma   90.00
#
_symmetry.space_group_name_H-M   'P 1'
#
loop_
_entity.id
_entity.type
_entity.pdbx_description
1 polymer ?
#
loop_
_entity_poly.entity_id
_entity_poly.type
_entity_poly.pdbx_seq_one_letter_code
_entity_poly.pdbx_strand_id
1 'polypeptide(L)'
;MAIGNYPNNSPPDLLAKDTKTSSAKTITIQSNGTANLGGEEEEAATKIQAVFRGHQTRKSMKQPQGQEAEREPTREELENEFRLDDAELCHAATKIQASFRGHMSRKTESDKKGPESSSKEENKEEELDIDLTDPDLNKAAAKIQASFRGHMNRKEDEGKA
;
A
#
# COMPACT_ATOMS: atom_id res chain seq x y z
N MET A 1 -10.68 80.76 -27.89
CA MET A 1 -9.77 80.53 -26.74
C MET A 1 -9.87 79.06 -26.37
N ALA A 2 -8.92 78.24 -26.86
CA ALA A 2 -8.80 76.84 -26.49
C ALA A 2 -7.67 76.71 -25.45
N ILE A 3 -8.01 76.05 -24.36
CA ILE A 3 -7.29 75.91 -23.10
C ILE A 3 -6.14 74.90 -23.22
N GLY A 4 -4.95 75.32 -22.78
CA GLY A 4 -4.07 74.50 -21.93
C GLY A 4 -3.15 73.48 -22.60
N ASN A 5 -1.93 73.94 -22.94
CA ASN A 5 -0.71 73.14 -23.03
C ASN A 5 -0.45 72.32 -21.75
N TYR A 6 0.08 71.09 -21.90
CA TYR A 6 1.23 70.64 -21.10
C TYR A 6 2.23 69.84 -21.98
N PRO A 7 3.55 69.99 -21.75
CA PRO A 7 4.59 69.77 -22.74
C PRO A 7 5.17 68.34 -22.79
N ASN A 8 5.80 68.09 -23.92
CA ASN A 8 6.63 66.95 -24.33
C ASN A 8 7.68 66.53 -23.28
N ASN A 9 7.76 65.23 -22.96
CA ASN A 9 8.94 64.62 -22.33
C ASN A 9 9.03 63.11 -22.65
N SER A 10 9.57 62.75 -23.82
CA SER A 10 10.35 61.51 -24.00
C SER A 10 11.80 61.84 -23.61
N PRO A 11 12.62 60.99 -22.94
CA PRO A 11 12.91 59.56 -23.22
C PRO A 11 13.24 58.78 -21.89
N PRO A 12 13.97 57.61 -21.80
CA PRO A 12 14.66 56.82 -22.81
C PRO A 12 14.39 55.30 -22.85
N ASP A 13 14.78 54.74 -23.99
CA ASP A 13 15.04 53.34 -24.27
C ASP A 13 15.92 52.69 -23.17
N LEU A 14 15.32 51.78 -22.39
CA LEU A 14 16.05 50.94 -21.43
C LEU A 14 16.24 49.55 -22.04
N LEU A 15 17.23 49.50 -22.94
CA LEU A 15 18.36 48.60 -22.90
C LEU A 15 18.10 47.22 -22.26
N ALA A 16 18.17 46.21 -23.12
CA ALA A 16 18.33 44.79 -22.82
C ALA A 16 19.03 44.52 -21.48
N LYS A 17 18.36 43.78 -20.61
CA LYS A 17 19.04 42.98 -19.59
C LYS A 17 18.71 41.53 -19.85
N ASP A 18 19.72 40.88 -20.40
CA ASP A 18 19.85 39.46 -20.63
C ASP A 18 19.23 38.65 -19.48
N THR A 19 18.04 38.09 -19.74
CA THR A 19 17.66 36.90 -18.97
C THR A 19 18.61 35.81 -19.45
N LYS A 20 19.61 35.50 -18.61
CA LYS A 20 20.41 34.29 -18.73
C LYS A 20 19.43 33.11 -18.67
N THR A 21 18.86 32.73 -19.81
CA THR A 21 18.51 31.34 -20.10
C THR A 21 19.81 30.58 -19.90
N SER A 22 19.94 29.95 -18.73
CA SER A 22 20.97 28.95 -18.51
C SER A 22 20.77 27.93 -19.62
N SER A 23 21.72 27.95 -20.55
CA SER A 23 21.78 27.04 -21.67
C SER A 23 21.65 25.64 -21.10
N ALA A 24 20.46 25.04 -21.26
CA ALA A 24 20.23 23.66 -20.91
C ALA A 24 21.17 22.88 -21.82
N LYS A 25 22.29 22.44 -21.23
CA LYS A 25 23.33 21.69 -21.90
C LYS A 25 22.69 20.41 -22.38
N THR A 26 22.25 20.41 -23.63
CA THR A 26 21.70 19.26 -24.32
C THR A 26 22.85 18.29 -24.49
N ILE A 27 22.90 17.28 -23.63
CA ILE A 27 23.84 16.18 -23.77
C ILE A 27 23.29 15.32 -24.91
N THR A 28 23.71 15.63 -26.13
CA THR A 28 23.48 14.76 -27.29
C THR A 28 24.35 13.52 -27.10
N ILE A 29 23.76 12.45 -26.56
CA ILE A 29 24.36 11.12 -26.59
C ILE A 29 24.09 10.56 -27.98
N GLN A 30 25.12 10.52 -28.82
CA GLN A 30 25.07 9.78 -30.09
C GLN A 30 25.11 8.28 -29.76
N SER A 31 23.94 7.68 -29.51
CA SER A 31 23.80 6.22 -29.44
C SER A 31 23.68 5.66 -30.86
N ASN A 32 24.84 5.32 -31.43
CA ASN A 32 24.88 4.52 -32.65
C ASN A 32 24.42 3.10 -32.31
N GLY A 33 23.21 2.77 -32.74
CA GLY A 33 22.63 1.43 -32.74
C GLY A 33 21.57 1.25 -31.67
N THR A 34 20.35 0.90 -32.10
CA THR A 34 19.35 0.03 -31.43
C THR A 34 17.96 0.23 -32.06
N ALA A 35 17.85 -0.07 -33.36
CA ALA A 35 16.57 -0.09 -34.06
C ALA A 35 15.77 -1.37 -33.74
N ASN A 36 15.45 -1.63 -32.46
CA ASN A 36 14.37 -2.55 -32.04
C ASN A 36 14.05 -2.60 -30.51
N LEU A 37 14.56 -1.67 -29.69
CA LEU A 37 14.33 -1.66 -28.23
C LEU A 37 13.42 -0.51 -27.76
N GLY A 38 13.01 0.38 -28.67
CA GLY A 38 12.28 1.60 -28.32
C GLY A 38 10.90 1.34 -27.70
N GLY A 39 10.20 0.27 -28.09
CA GLY A 39 8.86 -0.02 -27.55
C GLY A 39 8.87 -0.40 -26.06
N GLU A 40 9.81 -1.24 -25.64
CA GLU A 40 9.92 -1.69 -24.25
C GLU A 40 10.46 -0.57 -23.33
N GLU A 41 11.41 0.23 -23.82
CA GLU A 41 11.94 1.38 -23.10
C GLU A 41 10.88 2.48 -22.92
N GLU A 42 10.08 2.77 -23.96
CA GLU A 42 8.97 3.72 -23.89
C GLU A 42 7.84 3.24 -22.96
N GLU A 43 7.51 1.95 -22.98
CA GLU A 43 6.52 1.35 -22.07
C GLU A 43 7.00 1.42 -20.61
N ALA A 44 8.25 1.06 -20.35
CA ALA A 44 8.86 1.15 -19.03
C ALA A 44 8.91 2.60 -18.52
N ALA A 45 9.30 3.55 -19.38
CA ALA A 45 9.31 4.97 -19.05
C ALA A 45 7.90 5.48 -18.70
N THR A 46 6.90 5.12 -19.49
CA THR A 46 5.50 5.49 -19.26
C THR A 46 4.99 4.93 -17.93
N LYS A 47 5.35 3.69 -17.61
CA LYS A 47 4.99 3.04 -16.34
C LYS A 47 5.62 3.76 -15.15
N ILE A 48 6.91 4.11 -15.23
CA ILE A 48 7.61 4.86 -14.18
C ILE A 48 6.96 6.23 -13.98
N GLN A 49 6.66 6.94 -15.06
CA GLN A 49 6.01 8.25 -15.02
C GLN A 49 4.59 8.17 -14.41
N ALA A 50 3.81 7.16 -14.80
CA ALA A 50 2.46 6.94 -14.26
C ALA A 50 2.49 6.62 -12.76
N VAL A 51 3.39 5.72 -12.34
CA VAL A 51 3.56 5.36 -10.92
C VAL A 51 4.01 6.58 -10.12
N PHE A 52 4.97 7.36 -10.63
CA PHE A 52 5.47 8.55 -9.95
C PHE A 52 4.41 9.64 -9.83
N ARG A 53 3.68 9.94 -10.91
CA ARG A 53 2.56 10.90 -10.89
C ARG A 53 1.51 10.47 -9.86
N GLY A 54 1.14 9.19 -9.86
CA GLY A 54 0.24 8.64 -8.85
C GLY A 54 0.79 8.74 -7.43
N HIS A 55 2.08 8.51 -7.24
CA HIS A 55 2.74 8.66 -5.94
C HIS A 55 2.71 10.12 -5.46
N GLN A 56 2.97 11.10 -6.33
CA GLN A 56 2.88 12.53 -5.98
C GLN A 56 1.46 12.91 -5.54
N THR A 57 0.43 12.47 -6.28
CA THR A 57 -0.97 12.70 -5.91
C THR A 57 -1.32 12.05 -4.56
N ARG A 58 -0.93 10.79 -4.34
CA ARG A 58 -1.14 10.12 -3.05
C ARG A 58 -0.41 10.81 -1.91
N LYS A 59 0.80 11.33 -2.16
CA LYS A 59 1.60 12.06 -1.15
C LYS A 59 1.00 13.42 -0.81
N SER A 60 0.45 14.14 -1.80
CA SER A 60 -0.23 15.43 -1.57
C SER A 60 -1.60 15.25 -0.92
N MET A 61 -2.30 14.14 -1.17
CA MET A 61 -3.56 13.78 -0.50
C MET A 61 -3.33 13.25 0.93
N LYS A 62 -2.18 12.64 1.19
CA LYS A 62 -1.78 12.17 2.53
C LYS A 62 -1.30 13.31 3.42
N GLN A 63 -0.92 14.47 2.85
CA GLN A 63 -0.90 15.68 3.65
C GLN A 63 -2.35 16.01 4.01
N PRO A 64 -2.69 16.22 5.29
CA PRO A 64 -4.02 16.66 5.68
C PRO A 64 -4.26 18.03 5.04
N GLN A 65 -4.89 18.04 3.87
CA GLN A 65 -5.43 19.25 3.28
C GLN A 65 -6.58 19.69 4.17
N GLY A 66 -6.34 20.73 4.96
CA GLY A 66 -7.34 21.25 5.88
C GLY A 66 -7.50 20.34 7.09
N GLN A 67 -6.74 20.67 8.14
CA GLN A 67 -7.33 20.58 9.46
C GLN A 67 -8.51 21.57 9.48
N GLU A 68 -9.69 21.14 9.02
CA GLU A 68 -10.80 21.26 9.96
C GLU A 68 -10.33 20.38 11.11
N ALA A 69 -9.70 21.02 12.08
CA ALA A 69 -9.47 20.38 13.35
C ALA A 69 -10.89 20.05 13.82
N GLU A 70 -11.33 18.82 13.57
CA GLU A 70 -12.42 18.23 14.33
C GLU A 70 -11.99 18.48 15.77
N ARG A 71 -12.65 19.46 16.39
CA ARG A 71 -12.41 19.83 17.78
C ARG A 71 -12.44 18.52 18.54
N GLU A 72 -11.43 18.26 19.35
CA GLU A 72 -11.48 17.08 20.21
C GLU A 72 -12.81 17.14 20.97
N PRO A 73 -13.63 16.07 20.91
CA PRO A 73 -14.92 16.07 21.58
C PRO A 73 -14.67 16.36 23.05
N THR A 74 -15.46 17.28 23.59
CA THR A 74 -15.36 17.60 25.00
C THR A 74 -15.72 16.36 25.82
N ARG A 75 -15.18 16.27 27.03
CA ARG A 75 -15.49 15.16 27.94
C ARG A 75 -17.00 14.97 28.14
N GLU A 76 -17.76 16.06 28.21
CA GLU A 76 -19.22 16.05 28.38
C GLU A 76 -19.95 15.49 27.14
N GLU A 77 -19.48 15.81 25.93
CA GLU A 77 -20.03 15.25 24.70
C GLU A 77 -19.77 13.74 24.63
N LEU A 78 -18.58 13.30 25.04
CA LEU A 78 -18.22 11.89 25.09
C LEU A 78 -19.05 11.13 26.14
N GLU A 79 -19.25 11.71 27.33
CA GLU A 79 -20.07 11.11 28.39
C GLU A 79 -21.56 11.00 27.99
N ASN A 80 -22.05 11.95 27.18
CA ASN A 80 -23.40 11.88 26.62
C ASN A 80 -23.56 10.82 25.53
N GLU A 81 -22.51 10.54 24.75
CA GLU A 81 -22.53 9.49 23.73
C GLU A 81 -22.33 8.08 24.34
N PHE A 82 -21.48 7.97 25.36
CA PHE A 82 -21.16 6.70 26.02
C PHE A 82 -21.79 6.58 27.40
N ARG A 83 -23.13 6.60 27.46
CA ARG A 83 -23.83 6.59 28.75
C ARG A 83 -23.79 5.22 29.41
N LEU A 84 -23.56 5.21 30.73
CA LEU A 84 -23.59 3.99 31.54
C LEU A 84 -25.01 3.44 31.76
N ASP A 85 -26.05 4.24 31.50
CA ASP A 85 -27.45 3.84 31.56
C ASP A 85 -27.95 3.22 30.24
N ASP A 86 -27.16 3.28 29.17
CA ASP A 86 -27.49 2.67 27.88
C ASP A 86 -27.22 1.15 27.93
N ALA A 87 -28.32 0.39 27.99
CA ALA A 87 -28.28 -1.06 28.04
C ALA A 87 -27.69 -1.70 26.77
N GLU A 88 -27.89 -1.10 25.59
CA GLU A 88 -27.36 -1.63 24.33
C GLU A 88 -25.85 -1.45 24.27
N LEU A 89 -25.36 -0.26 24.63
CA LEU A 89 -23.94 0.04 24.70
C LEU A 89 -23.23 -0.88 25.71
N CYS A 90 -23.81 -1.06 26.90
CA CYS A 90 -23.25 -1.94 27.92
C CYS A 90 -23.19 -3.41 27.46
N HIS A 91 -24.24 -3.88 26.76
CA HIS A 91 -24.27 -5.23 26.21
C HIS A 91 -23.21 -5.42 25.12
N ALA A 92 -23.07 -4.45 24.21
CA ALA A 92 -22.05 -4.47 23.16
C ALA A 92 -20.63 -4.47 23.74
N ALA A 93 -20.36 -3.58 24.71
CA ALA A 93 -19.07 -3.52 25.41
C ALA A 93 -18.74 -4.86 26.08
N THR A 94 -19.70 -5.45 26.80
CA THR A 94 -19.55 -6.76 27.45
C THR A 94 -19.21 -7.86 26.44
N LYS A 95 -19.88 -7.86 25.27
CA LYS A 95 -19.63 -8.84 24.20
C LYS A 95 -18.22 -8.71 23.61
N ILE A 96 -17.76 -7.48 23.38
CA ILE A 96 -16.41 -7.20 22.87
C ILE A 96 -15.36 -7.67 23.88
N GLN A 97 -15.53 -7.31 25.17
CA GLN A 97 -14.62 -7.71 26.25
C GLN A 97 -14.56 -9.22 26.41
N ALA A 98 -15.70 -9.90 26.41
CA ALA A 98 -15.77 -11.36 26.52
C ALA A 98 -15.09 -12.05 25.32
N SER A 99 -15.34 -11.56 24.11
CA SER A 99 -14.70 -12.07 22.89
C SER A 99 -13.19 -11.88 22.94
N PHE A 100 -12.71 -10.69 23.33
CA PHE A 100 -11.29 -10.39 23.42
C PHE A 100 -10.59 -11.21 24.48
N ARG A 101 -11.17 -11.33 25.69
CA ARG A 101 -10.63 -12.19 26.76
C ARG A 101 -10.50 -13.64 26.28
N GLY A 102 -11.54 -14.17 25.62
CA GLY A 102 -11.50 -15.50 25.03
C GLY A 102 -10.45 -15.64 23.93
N HIS A 103 -10.30 -14.63 23.07
CA HIS A 103 -9.27 -14.60 22.03
C HIS A 103 -7.87 -14.58 22.63
N MET A 104 -7.63 -13.80 23.70
CA MET A 104 -6.34 -13.79 24.41
C MET A 104 -6.03 -15.15 25.01
N SER A 105 -6.99 -15.80 25.69
CA SER A 105 -6.79 -17.16 26.20
C SER A 105 -6.39 -18.13 25.08
N ARG A 106 -7.18 -18.19 24.00
CA ARG A 106 -6.90 -19.08 22.86
C ARG A 106 -5.60 -18.76 22.15
N LYS A 107 -5.26 -17.48 21.99
CA LYS A 107 -4.00 -17.05 21.36
C LYS A 107 -2.79 -17.49 22.18
N THR A 108 -2.84 -17.33 23.50
CA THR A 108 -1.76 -17.80 24.38
C THR A 108 -1.64 -19.32 24.39
N GLU A 109 -2.72 -20.05 24.12
CA GLU A 109 -2.70 -21.51 23.96
C GLU A 109 -2.23 -21.94 22.56
N SER A 110 -2.61 -21.25 21.49
CA SER A 110 -2.13 -21.50 20.13
C SER A 110 -0.67 -21.12 19.92
N ASP A 111 -0.16 -20.14 20.66
CA ASP A 111 1.27 -19.80 20.62
C ASP A 111 2.11 -20.84 21.40
N LYS A 112 1.51 -21.55 22.37
CA LYS A 112 2.14 -22.67 23.10
C LYS A 112 1.97 -24.01 22.40
N LYS A 113 0.95 -24.12 21.56
CA LYS A 113 0.57 -25.32 20.81
C LYS A 113 0.63 -24.92 19.34
N GLY A 114 1.82 -25.03 18.73
CA GLY A 114 2.00 -24.86 17.29
C GLY A 114 0.98 -25.68 16.47
N PRO A 115 0.99 -25.61 15.13
CA PRO A 115 -0.06 -26.16 14.25
C PRO A 115 -0.24 -27.70 14.26
N GLU A 116 0.12 -28.38 15.35
CA GLU A 116 0.04 -29.82 15.63
C GLU A 116 -1.06 -30.10 16.69
N SER A 117 -2.10 -29.27 16.65
CA SER A 117 -3.24 -29.15 17.57
C SER A 117 -4.45 -30.05 17.42
N SER A 118 -4.47 -30.88 16.39
CA SER A 118 -5.49 -31.89 16.13
C SER A 118 -4.77 -33.14 15.68
N SER A 119 -5.20 -34.29 16.23
CA SER A 119 -4.67 -35.65 16.05
C SER A 119 -3.24 -35.91 16.54
N LYS A 120 -3.14 -36.20 17.83
CA LYS A 120 -2.16 -37.17 18.31
C LYS A 120 -2.71 -38.56 17.94
N GLU A 121 -2.62 -38.91 16.66
CA GLU A 121 -2.68 -40.32 16.26
C GLU A 121 -1.29 -40.91 16.47
N GLU A 122 -1.31 -42.06 17.11
CA GLU A 122 -0.17 -42.81 17.56
C GLU A 122 0.73 -43.12 16.35
N ASN A 123 2.03 -42.88 16.49
CA ASN A 123 3.04 -43.40 15.58
C ASN A 123 3.09 -44.92 15.72
N LYS A 124 2.07 -45.61 15.20
CA LYS A 124 2.24 -46.95 14.70
C LYS A 124 2.70 -46.81 13.27
N GLU A 125 3.85 -47.40 12.98
CA GLU A 125 4.22 -47.84 11.64
C GLU A 125 3.19 -48.91 11.23
N GLU A 126 1.95 -48.49 10.99
CA GLU A 126 1.00 -49.26 10.20
C GLU A 126 1.56 -49.19 8.78
N GLU A 127 2.04 -50.32 8.26
CA GLU A 127 2.28 -50.48 6.83
C GLU A 127 0.94 -50.17 6.13
N LEU A 128 0.81 -48.92 5.70
CA LEU A 128 -0.33 -48.49 4.90
C LEU A 128 -0.21 -49.23 3.57
N ASP A 129 -1.17 -50.11 3.29
CA ASP A 129 -1.33 -50.75 1.98
C ASP A 129 -1.84 -49.70 1.00
N ILE A 130 -0.92 -48.92 0.45
CA ILE A 130 -1.21 -47.80 -0.46
C ILE A 130 -1.34 -48.34 -1.89
N ASP A 131 -2.56 -48.36 -2.41
CA ASP A 131 -2.80 -48.63 -3.83
C ASP A 131 -2.32 -47.46 -4.68
N LEU A 132 -1.13 -47.59 -5.27
CA LEU A 132 -0.53 -46.58 -6.16
C LEU A 132 -1.34 -46.35 -7.45
N THR A 133 -2.30 -47.23 -7.77
CA THR A 133 -3.16 -47.11 -8.93
C THR A 133 -4.48 -46.39 -8.64
N ASP A 134 -4.77 -46.10 -7.36
CA ASP A 134 -5.99 -45.36 -6.98
C ASP A 134 -5.97 -43.94 -7.58
N PRO A 135 -6.93 -43.59 -8.46
CA PRO A 135 -7.02 -42.26 -9.03
C PRO A 135 -7.25 -41.16 -7.98
N ASP A 136 -7.95 -41.46 -6.88
CA ASP A 136 -8.24 -40.49 -5.83
C ASP A 136 -7.01 -40.18 -4.98
N LEU A 137 -6.20 -41.20 -4.66
CA LEU A 137 -4.89 -41.02 -4.05
C LEU A 137 -3.97 -40.15 -4.91
N ASN A 138 -3.87 -40.46 -6.21
CA ASN A 138 -3.03 -39.71 -7.15
C ASN A 138 -3.48 -38.24 -7.27
N LYS A 139 -4.79 -38.00 -7.30
CA LYS A 139 -5.37 -36.64 -7.32
C LYS A 139 -5.08 -35.88 -6.03
N ALA A 140 -5.18 -36.53 -4.89
CA ALA A 140 -4.83 -35.94 -3.60
C ALA A 140 -3.34 -35.59 -3.52
N ALA A 141 -2.47 -36.52 -3.91
CA ALA A 141 -1.03 -36.31 -3.97
C ALA A 141 -0.66 -35.14 -4.88
N ALA A 142 -1.21 -35.08 -6.10
CA ALA A 142 -0.98 -33.97 -7.03
C ALA A 142 -1.40 -32.62 -6.44
N LYS A 143 -2.53 -32.57 -5.70
CA LYS A 143 -3.00 -31.35 -5.04
C LYS A 143 -2.07 -30.91 -3.92
N ILE A 144 -1.57 -31.84 -3.10
CA ILE A 144 -0.61 -31.57 -2.02
C ILE A 144 0.70 -31.04 -2.63
N GLN A 145 1.22 -31.71 -3.66
CA GLN A 145 2.44 -31.31 -4.37
C GLN A 145 2.32 -29.91 -4.99
N ALA A 146 1.20 -29.62 -5.66
CA ALA A 146 0.96 -28.30 -6.26
C ALA A 146 0.89 -27.20 -5.21
N SER A 147 0.17 -27.44 -4.11
CA SER A 147 0.07 -26.50 -2.98
C SER A 147 1.45 -26.23 -2.36
N PHE A 148 2.22 -27.29 -2.14
CA PHE A 148 3.56 -27.21 -1.54
C PHE A 148 4.53 -26.46 -2.44
N ARG A 149 4.56 -26.77 -3.73
CA ARG A 149 5.39 -26.04 -4.71
C ARG A 149 5.03 -24.56 -4.75
N GLY A 150 3.74 -24.23 -4.71
CA GLY A 150 3.30 -22.84 -4.62
C GLY A 150 3.73 -22.16 -3.32
N HIS A 151 3.71 -22.87 -2.20
CA HIS A 151 4.18 -22.35 -0.91
C HIS A 151 5.69 -22.11 -0.89
N MET A 152 6.49 -23.01 -1.47
CA MET A 152 7.95 -22.83 -1.57
C MET A 152 8.31 -21.59 -2.37
N ASN A 153 7.67 -21.35 -3.53
CA ASN A 153 7.92 -20.15 -4.33
C ASN A 153 7.65 -18.85 -3.53
N ARG A 154 6.51 -18.78 -2.82
CA ARG A 154 6.18 -17.61 -2.00
C ARG A 154 7.17 -17.40 -0.85
N LYS A 155 7.59 -18.49 -0.19
CA LYS A 155 8.55 -18.43 0.90
C LYS A 155 9.96 -18.00 0.43
N GLU A 156 10.36 -18.40 -0.77
CA GLU A 156 11.61 -17.94 -1.39
C GLU A 156 11.58 -16.44 -1.75
N ASP A 157 10.44 -15.95 -2.23
CA ASP A 157 10.24 -14.52 -2.55
C ASP A 157 10.22 -13.66 -1.27
N GLU A 158 9.64 -14.17 -0.17
CA GLU A 158 9.63 -13.52 1.16
C GLU A 158 11.03 -13.39 1.79
N GLY A 159 11.99 -14.26 1.42
CA GLY A 159 13.36 -14.23 1.93
C GLY A 159 14.34 -13.37 1.13
N LYS A 160 13.92 -12.78 0.01
CA LYS A 160 14.76 -11.96 -0.90
C LYS A 160 14.45 -10.46 -0.85
N ALA A 161 13.61 -10.01 0.09
CA ALA A 161 13.26 -8.60 0.29
C ALA A 161 14.12 -7.91 1.36
#